data_AF-A0A0R2LPE1-F1
#
_entry.id   AF-A0A0R2LPE1-F1
#
_cell.length_a   1.000
_cell.length_b   1.000
_cell.length_c   1.000
_cell.angle_alpha   90.00
_cell.angle_beta   90.00
_cell.angle_gamma   90.00
#
_symmetry.space_group_name_H-M   'P 1'
#
loop_
_entity.id
_entity.type
_entity.pdbx_description
1 polymer ?
#
loop_
_entity_poly.entity_id
_entity_poly.type
_entity_poly.pdbx_seq_one_letter_code
_entity_poly.pdbx_strand_id
1 'polypeptide(L)'
;MEIGSLAEWVEGCGELLAVSVALFLPYYQQRKANREKNQRAKQVIIGTASALLNQGKIQNSINYKELQQFISIYSVLATNSKIITIIELGDDILDTIGDNNELNDDQKKQIQSSIDQLKTVKS
;
A
#
# COMPACT_ATOMS: atom_id res chain seq x y z
N MET A 1 -54.59 9.56 15.23
CA MET A 1 -53.27 8.90 15.29
C MET A 1 -52.42 9.81 16.13
N GLU A 2 -52.25 9.49 17.41
CA GLU A 2 -51.38 10.30 18.27
C GLU A 2 -49.96 10.16 17.71
N ILE A 3 -49.38 11.28 17.30
CA ILE A 3 -47.96 11.34 16.97
C ILE A 3 -47.26 10.88 18.24
N GLY A 4 -46.51 9.77 18.16
CA GLY A 4 -45.81 9.17 19.30
C GLY A 4 -45.00 10.22 20.08
N SER A 5 -44.72 9.94 21.35
CA SER A 5 -44.05 10.91 22.22
C SER A 5 -42.71 11.34 21.62
N LEU A 6 -42.23 12.54 21.94
CA LEU A 6 -40.90 13.00 21.49
C LEU A 6 -39.79 12.00 21.86
N ALA A 7 -39.96 11.27 22.97
CA ALA A 7 -39.03 10.24 23.40
C ALA A 7 -38.98 9.05 22.44
N GLU A 8 -40.13 8.54 21.97
CA GLU A 8 -40.21 7.41 21.02
C GLU A 8 -39.61 7.78 19.65
N TRP A 9 -39.78 9.03 19.20
CA TRP A 9 -39.14 9.51 17.97
C TRP A 9 -37.62 9.59 18.10
N VAL A 10 -37.11 10.04 19.25
CA VAL A 10 -35.67 10.11 19.51
C VAL A 10 -35.08 8.71 19.63
N GLU A 11 -35.78 7.78 20.28
CA GLU A 11 -35.38 6.38 20.40
C GLU A 11 -35.32 5.70 19.01
N GLY A 12 -36.37 5.82 18.20
CA GLY A 12 -36.38 5.27 16.84
C GLY A 12 -35.32 5.88 15.93
N CYS A 13 -35.04 7.18 16.05
CA CYS A 13 -33.93 7.82 15.32
C CYS A 13 -32.56 7.29 15.80
N GLY A 14 -32.41 7.10 17.11
CA GLY A 14 -31.20 6.57 17.72
C GLY A 14 -30.91 5.14 17.28
N GLU A 15 -31.92 4.28 17.28
CA GLU A 15 -31.82 2.90 16.80
C GLU A 15 -31.46 2.83 15.32
N LEU A 16 -32.13 3.63 14.48
CA LEU A 16 -31.85 3.66 13.04
C LEU A 16 -30.41 4.12 12.78
N LEU A 17 -29.93 5.14 13.49
CA LEU A 17 -28.55 5.60 13.40
C LEU A 17 -27.56 4.53 13.90
N ALA A 18 -27.85 3.87 15.02
CA ALA A 18 -26.98 2.83 15.58
C ALA A 18 -26.84 1.65 14.61
N VAL A 19 -27.95 1.16 14.06
CA VAL A 19 -27.94 0.08 13.05
C VAL A 19 -27.21 0.52 11.80
N SER A 20 -27.45 1.75 11.32
CA SER A 20 -26.75 2.30 10.15
C SER A 20 -25.24 2.35 10.37
N VAL A 21 -24.79 2.89 11.50
CA VAL A 21 -23.35 2.95 11.84
C VAL A 21 -22.78 1.53 11.96
N ALA A 22 -23.47 0.60 12.61
CA ALA A 22 -23.01 -0.78 12.76
C ALA A 22 -22.81 -1.49 11.41
N LEU A 23 -23.67 -1.23 10.43
CA LEU A 23 -23.56 -1.80 9.08
C LEU A 23 -22.39 -1.19 8.28
N PHE A 24 -22.16 0.12 8.40
CA PHE A 24 -21.18 0.82 7.55
C PHE A 24 -19.79 1.00 8.19
N LEU A 25 -19.69 0.93 9.53
CA LEU A 25 -18.42 1.07 10.24
C LEU A 25 -17.36 0.04 9.82
N PRO A 26 -17.68 -1.27 9.66
CA PRO A 26 -16.70 -2.26 9.22
C PRO A 26 -16.12 -1.93 7.84
N TYR A 27 -16.97 -1.49 6.91
CA TYR A 27 -16.56 -1.09 5.56
C TYR A 27 -15.62 0.12 5.61
N TYR A 28 -15.96 1.13 6.40
CA TYR A 28 -15.11 2.30 6.58
C TYR A 28 -13.75 1.93 7.18
N GLN A 29 -13.74 1.09 8.22
CA GLN A 29 -12.50 0.62 8.87
C GLN A 29 -11.63 -0.18 7.90
N GLN A 30 -12.22 -1.09 7.12
CA GLN A 30 -11.49 -1.86 6.11
C GLN A 30 -10.87 -0.95 5.05
N ARG A 31 -11.61 0.06 4.58
CA ARG A 31 -11.10 1.05 3.62
C ARG A 31 -9.94 1.86 4.18
N LYS A 32 -10.03 2.29 5.44
CA LYS A 32 -8.94 2.99 6.13
C LYS A 32 -7.71 2.09 6.28
N ALA A 33 -7.89 0.84 6.72
CA ALA A 33 -6.81 -0.12 6.88
C ALA A 33 -6.11 -0.44 5.55
N ASN A 34 -6.85 -0.59 4.45
CA ASN A 34 -6.28 -0.79 3.12
C ASN A 34 -5.44 0.41 2.68
N ARG A 35 -5.91 1.64 2.92
CA ARG A 35 -5.15 2.85 2.61
C ARG A 35 -3.83 2.91 3.38
N GLU A 36 -3.85 2.61 4.67
CA GLU A 36 -2.65 2.57 5.51
C GLU A 36 -1.66 1.49 5.06
N LYS A 37 -2.15 0.28 4.75
CA LYS A 37 -1.31 -0.80 4.19
C LYS A 37 -0.64 -0.38 2.89
N ASN A 38 -1.39 0.22 1.96
CA ASN A 38 -0.87 0.69 0.68
C ASN A 38 0.21 1.78 0.89
N GLN A 39 -0.01 2.69 1.83
CA GLN A 39 0.96 3.74 2.16
C GLN A 39 2.25 3.17 2.74
N ARG A 40 2.15 2.21 3.67
CA ARG A 40 3.32 1.55 4.26
C ARG A 40 4.11 0.77 3.21
N ALA A 41 3.43 -0.02 2.36
CA ALA A 41 4.08 -0.77 1.29
C ALA A 41 4.85 0.16 0.34
N LYS A 42 4.21 1.25 -0.09
CA LYS A 42 4.85 2.28 -0.91
C LYS A 42 6.06 2.91 -0.23
N GLN A 43 5.98 3.23 1.06
CA GLN A 43 7.11 3.80 1.81
C GLN A 43 8.30 2.84 1.88
N VAL A 44 8.05 1.55 2.15
CA VAL A 44 9.11 0.54 2.23
C VAL A 44 9.79 0.37 0.86
N ILE A 45 9.01 0.20 -0.21
CA ILE A 45 9.57 0.00 -1.56
C ILE A 45 10.33 1.25 -2.03
N ILE A 46 9.75 2.44 -1.88
CA ILE A 46 10.45 3.68 -2.27
C ILE A 46 11.72 3.87 -1.45
N GLY A 47 11.67 3.65 -0.13
CA GLY A 47 12.81 3.84 0.77
C GLY A 47 13.97 2.92 0.42
N THR A 48 13.69 1.62 0.28
CA THR A 48 14.70 0.61 -0.06
C THR A 48 15.22 0.81 -1.48
N ALA A 49 14.35 0.99 -2.49
CA ALA A 49 14.76 1.22 -3.87
C ALA A 49 15.59 2.51 -4.04
N SER A 50 15.22 3.60 -3.38
CA SER A 50 15.99 4.85 -3.43
C SER A 50 17.38 4.70 -2.79
N ALA A 51 17.48 3.88 -1.73
CA ALA A 51 18.76 3.59 -1.11
C ALA A 51 19.67 2.75 -2.02
N LEU A 52 19.10 1.86 -2.85
CA LEU A 52 19.84 1.04 -3.81
C LEU A 52 20.45 1.85 -4.96
N LEU A 53 19.81 2.93 -5.40
CA LEU A 53 20.31 3.79 -6.48
C LEU A 53 21.71 4.37 -6.21
N ASN A 54 22.05 4.59 -4.94
CA ASN A 54 23.30 5.21 -4.50
C ASN A 54 24.35 4.18 -4.01
N GLN A 55 24.05 2.88 -4.08
CA GLN A 55 24.94 1.83 -3.58
C GLN A 55 25.70 1.15 -4.72
N GLY A 56 27.00 0.90 -4.51
CA GLY A 56 27.86 0.19 -5.47
C GLY A 56 27.86 -1.33 -5.32
N LYS A 57 27.32 -1.90 -4.24
CA LYS A 57 27.18 -3.36 -4.05
C LYS A 57 25.77 -3.70 -3.64
N ILE A 58 24.93 -4.02 -4.62
CA ILE A 58 23.49 -4.09 -4.43
C ILE A 58 23.04 -5.46 -3.92
N GLN A 59 23.55 -6.55 -4.50
CA GLN A 59 23.12 -7.92 -4.18
C GLN A 59 23.33 -8.32 -2.71
N ASN A 60 24.39 -7.80 -2.10
CA ASN A 60 24.69 -8.04 -0.68
C ASN A 60 24.19 -6.94 0.25
N SER A 61 23.53 -5.90 -0.27
CA SER A 61 22.98 -4.84 0.56
C SER A 61 21.79 -5.36 1.36
N ILE A 62 21.63 -4.81 2.57
CA ILE A 62 20.47 -5.07 3.41
C ILE A 62 19.20 -4.62 2.69
N ASN A 63 19.26 -3.47 2.02
CA ASN A 63 18.11 -2.89 1.30
C ASN A 63 17.59 -3.79 0.17
N TYR A 64 18.47 -4.48 -0.56
CA TYR A 64 18.05 -5.39 -1.63
C TYR A 64 17.35 -6.62 -1.06
N LYS A 65 17.93 -7.23 -0.03
CA LYS A 65 17.32 -8.38 0.65
C LYS A 65 15.99 -8.02 1.29
N GLU A 66 15.90 -6.85 1.92
CA GLU A 66 14.66 -6.33 2.49
C GLU A 66 13.60 -6.11 1.42
N LEU A 67 13.95 -5.48 0.29
CA LEU A 67 13.04 -5.27 -0.83
C LEU A 67 12.54 -6.61 -1.40
N GLN A 68 13.44 -7.55 -1.66
CA GLN A 68 13.14 -8.88 -2.16
C GLN A 68 12.22 -9.67 -1.23
N GLN A 69 12.55 -9.70 0.06
CA GLN A 69 11.75 -10.40 1.06
C GLN A 69 10.38 -9.73 1.25
N PHE A 70 10.34 -8.40 1.25
CA PHE A 70 9.09 -7.65 1.35
C PHE A 70 8.15 -7.97 0.19
N ILE A 71 8.64 -7.90 -1.05
CA ILE A 71 7.85 -8.22 -2.26
C ILE A 71 7.37 -9.66 -2.23
N SER A 72 8.25 -10.61 -1.89
CA SER A 72 7.90 -12.04 -1.82
C SER A 72 6.79 -12.34 -0.80
N ILE A 73 6.82 -11.67 0.35
CA ILE A 73 5.78 -11.85 1.38
C ILE A 73 4.49 -11.15 0.95
N TYR A 74 4.59 -9.92 0.46
CA TYR A 74 3.41 -9.12 0.14
C TYR A 74 2.72 -9.53 -1.15
N SER A 75 3.40 -10.16 -2.11
CA SER A 75 2.78 -10.71 -3.33
C SER A 75 1.74 -11.79 -2.98
N VAL A 76 2.02 -12.60 -1.95
CA VAL A 76 1.09 -13.63 -1.45
C VAL A 76 -0.07 -13.02 -0.65
N LEU A 77 0.17 -11.90 0.05
CA LEU A 77 -0.81 -11.24 0.91
C LEU A 77 -1.64 -10.17 0.19
N ALA A 78 -1.26 -9.81 -1.04
CA ALA A 78 -1.88 -8.77 -1.83
C ALA A 78 -3.29 -9.18 -2.27
N THR A 79 -4.30 -8.56 -1.66
CA THR A 79 -5.72 -8.88 -1.91
C THR A 79 -6.51 -7.75 -2.58
N ASN A 80 -5.89 -6.58 -2.75
CA ASN A 80 -6.53 -5.43 -3.39
C ASN A 80 -5.74 -4.95 -4.61
N SER A 81 -6.43 -4.45 -5.63
CA SER A 81 -5.78 -4.07 -6.91
C SER A 81 -4.65 -3.05 -6.74
N LYS A 82 -4.80 -2.09 -5.81
CA LYS A 82 -3.76 -1.07 -5.59
C LYS A 82 -2.50 -1.65 -4.99
N ILE A 83 -2.61 -2.54 -4.00
CA ILE A 83 -1.43 -3.15 -3.40
C ILE A 83 -0.76 -4.09 -4.41
N ILE A 84 -1.53 -4.80 -5.24
CA ILE A 84 -1.00 -5.60 -6.35
C ILE A 84 -0.14 -4.72 -7.26
N THR A 85 -0.65 -3.58 -7.74
CA THR A 85 0.14 -2.65 -8.57
C THR A 85 1.38 -2.11 -7.88
N ILE A 86 1.30 -1.82 -6.56
CA ILE A 86 2.47 -1.36 -5.79
C ILE A 86 3.54 -2.46 -5.70
N ILE A 87 3.12 -3.71 -5.53
CA ILE A 87 4.04 -4.86 -5.47
C ILE A 87 4.62 -5.17 -6.85
N GLU A 88 3.82 -5.14 -7.92
CA GLU A 88 4.29 -5.31 -9.30
C GLU A 88 5.36 -4.27 -9.66
N LEU A 89 5.13 -2.99 -9.35
CA LEU A 89 6.15 -1.94 -9.54
C LEU A 89 7.42 -2.18 -8.71
N GLY A 90 7.29 -2.83 -7.55
CA GLY A 90 8.45 -3.24 -6.74
C GLY A 90 9.19 -4.42 -7.38
N ASP A 91 8.45 -5.38 -7.93
CA ASP A 91 9.00 -6.55 -8.62
C ASP A 91 9.74 -6.12 -9.89
N ASP A 92 9.16 -5.19 -10.67
CA ASP A 92 9.82 -4.56 -11.82
C ASP A 92 11.16 -3.91 -11.44
N ILE A 93 11.25 -3.33 -10.23
CA ILE A 93 12.51 -2.76 -9.72
C ILE A 93 13.53 -3.88 -9.44
N LEU A 94 13.11 -5.00 -8.85
CA LEU A 94 13.99 -6.15 -8.62
C LEU A 94 14.47 -6.76 -9.94
N ASP A 95 13.58 -6.93 -10.91
CA ASP A 95 13.90 -7.44 -12.25
C ASP A 95 14.87 -6.51 -12.99
N THR A 96 14.70 -5.19 -12.84
CA THR A 96 15.61 -4.20 -13.42
C THR A 96 17.01 -4.29 -12.79
N ILE A 97 17.12 -4.60 -11.50
CA ILE A 97 18.39 -4.83 -10.81
C ILE A 97 19.01 -6.16 -11.31
N GLY A 98 18.20 -7.21 -11.44
CA GLY A 98 18.61 -8.55 -11.86
C GLY A 98 19.68 -9.12 -10.92
N ASP A 99 20.66 -9.84 -11.47
CA ASP A 99 21.81 -10.39 -10.72
C ASP A 99 23.03 -9.45 -10.70
N ASN A 100 22.87 -8.23 -11.23
CA ASN A 100 23.99 -7.31 -11.35
C ASN A 100 24.32 -6.68 -9.99
N ASN A 101 25.62 -6.61 -9.68
CA ASN A 101 26.08 -6.05 -8.40
C ASN A 101 26.17 -4.51 -8.42
N GLU A 102 26.23 -3.93 -9.63
CA GLU A 102 26.28 -2.50 -9.91
C GLU A 102 25.20 -2.13 -10.93
N LEU A 103 24.57 -0.97 -10.75
CA LEU A 103 23.58 -0.45 -11.68
C LEU A 103 24.21 0.41 -12.75
N ASN A 104 23.90 0.11 -14.01
CA ASN A 104 24.16 1.00 -15.13
C ASN A 104 23.22 2.23 -15.07
N ASP A 105 23.60 3.32 -15.74
CA ASP A 105 22.86 4.58 -15.77
C ASP A 105 21.44 4.41 -16.34
N ASP A 106 21.25 3.48 -17.28
CA ASP A 106 19.93 3.16 -17.83
C ASP A 106 19.04 2.44 -16.80
N GLN A 107 19.61 1.50 -16.02
CA GLN A 107 18.89 0.82 -14.94
C GLN A 107 18.52 1.81 -13.82
N LYS A 108 19.42 2.74 -13.48
CA LYS A 108 19.13 3.80 -12.51
C LYS A 108 17.96 4.68 -12.96
N LYS A 109 17.91 5.05 -14.24
CA LYS A 109 16.79 5.83 -14.81
C LYS A 109 15.48 5.05 -14.79
N GLN A 110 15.50 3.75 -15.11
CA GLN A 110 14.31 2.90 -15.06
C GLN A 110 13.78 2.76 -13.62
N ILE A 111 14.65 2.44 -12.66
CA ILE A 111 14.29 2.37 -11.24
C ILE A 111 13.74 3.71 -10.74
N GLN A 112 14.36 4.83 -11.12
CA GLN A 112 13.88 6.16 -10.78
C GLN A 112 12.48 6.43 -11.35
N SER A 113 12.22 6.00 -12.59
CA SER A 113 10.89 6.09 -13.21
C SER A 113 9.86 5.26 -12.45
N SER A 114 10.18 4.02 -12.08
CA SER A 114 9.29 3.15 -11.28
C SER A 114 9.01 3.74 -9.89
N ILE A 115 10.01 4.35 -9.24
CA ILE A 115 9.83 5.09 -7.99
C ILE A 115 8.87 6.27 -8.16
N ASP A 116 9.00 7.03 -9.25
CA ASP A 116 8.14 8.17 -9.51
C ASP A 116 6.70 7.73 -9.88
N GLN A 117 6.54 6.61 -10.61
CA GLN A 117 5.24 5.98 -10.82
C GLN A 117 4.61 5.56 -9.48
N LEU A 118 5.37 4.90 -8.59
CA LEU A 118 4.92 4.57 -7.24
C LEU A 118 4.46 5.81 -6.47
N LYS A 119 5.15 6.96 -6.59
CA LYS A 119 4.73 8.24 -5.98
C LYS A 119 3.38 8.74 -6.49
N THR A 120 3.06 8.51 -7.76
CA THR A 120 1.77 8.93 -8.35
C THR A 120 0.60 8.00 -8.02
N VAL A 121 0.86 6.74 -7.63
CA VAL A 121 -0.21 5.82 -7.18
C VAL A 121 -0.92 6.40 -5.94
N LYS A 122 -2.23 6.67 -6.10
CA LYS A 122 -3.09 7.25 -5.07
C LYS A 122 -3.42 6.23 -3.98
N SER A 123 -3.08 6.54 -2.73
CA SER A 123 -3.39 5.73 -1.53
C SER A 123 -4.87 5.37 -1.45
#